data_AF-A0AAV5UMW0-F1
#
_entry.id   AF-A0AAV5UMW0-F1
#
_cell.length_a   1.000
_cell.length_b   1.000
_cell.length_c   1.000
_cell.angle_alpha   90.00
_cell.angle_beta   90.00
_cell.angle_gamma   90.00
#
_symmetry.space_group_name_H-M   'P 1'
#
loop_
_entity.id
_entity.type
_entity.pdbx_description
1 polymer ?
#
loop_
_entity_poly.entity_id
_entity_poly.type
_entity_poly.pdbx_seq_one_letter_code
_entity_poly.pdbx_strand_id
1 'polypeptide(L)'
;RCRNHAILAFKKNHTPCPYSLCCCENCTLVTEKRRIDLELTLVNNEHALNDYHSSSSETESDDLYISPEAKVMLDLVNSLTYDNFDPKSFDYKALSNFFAQRTIMIPNEWAPLMGEISELVRISLKRIPRLDEIEFHEIQY
;
A
#
# COMPACT_ATOMS: atom_id res chain seq x y z
N ARG A 1 12.63 13.16 1.42
CA ARG A 1 13.72 14.11 1.13
C ARG A 1 14.86 13.97 2.13
N CYS A 2 14.69 14.17 3.44
CA CYS A 2 15.79 13.96 4.43
C CYS A 2 16.53 12.62 4.34
N ARG A 3 15.83 11.51 4.10
CA ARG A 3 16.47 10.20 3.90
C ARG A 3 17.48 10.18 2.73
N ASN A 4 17.25 10.96 1.68
CA ASN A 4 18.18 11.10 0.54
C ASN A 4 19.46 11.88 0.91
N HIS A 5 19.46 12.52 2.08
CA HIS A 5 20.60 13.21 2.69
C HIS A 5 21.09 12.48 3.95
N ALA A 6 20.80 11.18 4.06
CA ALA A 6 21.14 10.32 5.21
C ALA A 6 20.57 10.79 6.57
N ILE A 7 19.57 11.67 6.56
CA ILE A 7 18.90 12.14 7.77
C ILE A 7 17.62 11.34 7.99
N LEU A 8 17.60 10.59 9.08
CA LEU A 8 16.40 9.93 9.59
C LEU A 8 15.55 10.96 10.34
N ALA A 9 14.41 11.33 9.76
CA ALA A 9 13.47 12.25 10.38
C ALA A 9 12.06 11.66 10.39
N PHE A 10 11.42 11.70 11.56
CA PHE A 10 10.06 11.20 11.74
C PHE A 10 9.03 12.14 11.13
N LYS A 11 8.28 11.65 10.13
CA LYS A 11 7.33 12.43 9.31
C LYS A 11 6.33 13.25 10.14
N LYS A 12 5.91 12.75 11.32
CA LYS A 12 4.91 13.41 12.20
C LYS A 12 5.29 14.82 12.67
N ASN A 13 6.57 15.08 12.95
CA ASN A 13 7.05 16.39 13.44
C ASN A 13 8.17 16.96 12.56
N HIS A 14 8.25 16.53 11.30
CA HIS A 14 9.36 16.86 10.42
C HIS A 14 9.23 18.24 9.74
N THR A 15 8.16 18.96 10.02
CA THR A 15 7.89 20.26 9.40
C THR A 15 8.40 21.38 10.32
N PRO A 16 9.22 22.33 9.82
CA PRO A 16 9.65 22.50 8.44
C PRO A 16 10.82 21.56 8.05
N CYS A 17 10.68 20.87 6.92
CA CYS A 17 11.74 20.01 6.39
C CYS A 17 12.89 20.89 5.83
N PRO A 18 14.14 20.70 6.28
CA PRO A 18 15.29 21.49 5.81
C PRO A 18 15.62 21.26 4.33
N TYR A 19 15.17 20.13 3.76
CA TYR A 19 15.35 19.80 2.35
C TYR A 19 14.05 19.91 1.56
N SER A 20 13.05 20.63 2.09
CA SER A 20 11.77 20.88 1.41
C SER A 20 11.98 21.43 -0.01
N LEU A 21 12.92 22.38 -0.17
CA LEU A 21 13.28 23.01 -1.44
C LEU A 21 14.53 22.42 -2.11
N CYS A 22 15.01 21.25 -1.68
CA CYS A 22 16.21 20.66 -2.27
C CYS A 22 15.99 20.19 -3.72
N CYS A 23 16.94 20.48 -4.61
CA CYS A 23 16.92 20.07 -6.01
C CYS A 23 18.11 19.18 -6.40
N CYS A 24 18.70 18.46 -5.44
CA CYS A 24 19.76 17.49 -5.76
C CYS A 24 19.19 16.32 -6.58
N GLU A 25 20.06 15.65 -7.33
CA GLU A 25 19.68 14.53 -8.23
C GLU A 25 18.76 13.51 -7.55
N ASN A 26 19.12 13.02 -6.36
CA ASN A 26 18.30 12.06 -5.61
C ASN A 26 16.92 12.61 -5.22
N CYS A 27 16.82 13.90 -4.88
CA CYS A 27 15.53 14.53 -4.53
C CYS A 27 14.68 14.83 -5.78
N THR A 28 15.31 15.17 -6.89
CA THR A 28 14.66 15.34 -8.20
C THR A 28 14.08 14.02 -8.69
N LEU A 29 14.89 12.96 -8.70
CA LEU A 29 14.44 11.61 -9.10
C LEU A 29 13.23 11.13 -8.29
N VAL A 30 13.23 11.31 -6.97
CA VAL A 30 12.09 10.95 -6.12
C VAL A 30 10.85 11.79 -6.42
N THR A 31 11.04 13.05 -6.83
CA THR A 31 9.93 13.95 -7.17
C THR A 31 9.33 13.59 -8.53
N GLU A 32 10.17 13.33 -9.52
CA GLU A 32 9.73 12.89 -10.86
C GLU A 32 9.08 11.52 -10.81
N LYS A 33 9.64 10.57 -10.06
CA LYS A 33 9.01 9.26 -9.86
C LYS A 33 7.60 9.42 -9.31
N ARG A 34 7.41 10.26 -8.28
CA ARG A 34 6.08 10.52 -7.71
C ARG A 34 5.12 11.15 -8.72
N ARG A 35 5.60 12.05 -9.58
CA ARG A 35 4.78 12.65 -10.64
C ARG A 35 4.32 11.59 -11.64
N ILE A 36 5.25 10.75 -12.09
CA ILE A 36 4.96 9.65 -13.03
C ILE A 36 4.02 8.63 -12.39
N ASP A 37 4.25 8.22 -11.15
CA ASP A 37 3.39 7.29 -10.41
C ASP A 37 1.95 7.84 -10.32
N LEU A 38 1.79 9.14 -10.06
CA LEU A 38 0.47 9.80 -10.04
C LEU A 38 -0.19 9.79 -11.42
N GLU A 39 0.53 10.13 -12.48
CA GLU A 39 0.01 10.09 -13.85
C GLU A 39 -0.41 8.67 -14.25
N LEU A 40 0.40 7.66 -13.92
CA LEU A 40 0.09 6.25 -14.15
C LEU A 40 -1.16 5.80 -13.38
N THR A 41 -1.33 6.24 -12.14
CA THR A 41 -2.57 5.93 -11.39
C THR A 41 -3.82 6.53 -12.03
N LEU A 42 -3.73 7.75 -12.59
CA LEU A 42 -4.86 8.37 -13.27
C LEU A 42 -5.18 7.64 -14.57
N VAL A 43 -4.17 7.34 -15.39
CA VAL A 43 -4.31 6.60 -16.64
C VAL A 43 -4.89 5.20 -16.38
N ASN A 44 -4.35 4.45 -15.41
CA ASN A 44 -4.87 3.13 -15.07
C ASN A 44 -6.32 3.15 -14.56
N ASN A 45 -6.71 4.20 -13.84
CA ASN A 45 -8.11 4.37 -13.42
C ASN A 45 -9.04 4.72 -14.60
N GLU A 46 -8.57 5.47 -15.59
CA GLU A 46 -9.31 5.76 -16.82
C GLU A 46 -9.44 4.52 -17.73
N HIS A 47 -8.39 3.71 -17.83
CA HIS A 47 -8.44 2.43 -18.55
C HIS A 47 -9.36 1.40 -17.87
N ALA A 48 -9.39 1.35 -16.52
CA ALA A 48 -10.31 0.50 -15.77
C ALA A 48 -11.79 0.81 -16.00
N LEU A 49 -12.14 2.02 -16.47
CA LEU A 49 -13.50 2.40 -16.87
C LEU A 49 -13.80 2.08 -18.35
N ASN A 50 -12.78 1.93 -19.20
CA ASN A 50 -12.93 1.65 -20.63
C ASN A 50 -12.89 0.15 -20.99
N ASP A 51 -12.38 -0.71 -20.10
CA ASP A 51 -12.21 -2.15 -20.37
C ASP A 51 -13.48 -3.02 -20.29
N TYR A 52 -14.67 -2.43 -20.10
CA TYR A 52 -15.93 -3.18 -20.32
C TYR A 52 -16.26 -3.33 -21.82
N HIS A 53 -15.50 -2.70 -22.72
CA HIS A 53 -15.86 -2.66 -24.14
C HIS A 53 -14.69 -2.71 -25.12
N SER A 54 -13.83 -3.72 -25.05
CA SER A 54 -13.22 -4.34 -26.25
C SER A 54 -12.32 -5.50 -25.87
N SER A 55 -12.79 -6.71 -26.18
CA SER A 55 -11.96 -7.90 -26.23
C SER A 55 -10.98 -7.79 -27.42
N SER A 56 -9.80 -8.39 -27.24
CA SER A 56 -8.78 -8.71 -28.25
C SER A 56 -7.71 -7.64 -28.56
N SER A 57 -6.59 -7.70 -27.83
CA SER A 57 -5.28 -7.86 -28.46
C SER A 57 -4.24 -8.31 -27.45
N GLU A 58 -3.72 -9.51 -27.65
CA GLU A 58 -2.60 -10.10 -26.92
C GLU A 58 -1.33 -9.28 -27.18
N THR A 59 -0.84 -8.58 -26.16
CA THR A 59 0.58 -8.20 -26.09
C THR A 59 1.08 -8.44 -24.68
N GLU A 60 1.88 -9.50 -24.57
CA GLU A 60 2.71 -9.87 -23.43
C GLU A 60 3.40 -8.63 -22.84
N SER A 61 2.84 -8.13 -21.75
CA SER A 61 3.48 -7.18 -20.85
C SER A 61 3.59 -7.93 -19.54
N ASP A 62 4.81 -8.01 -19.01
CA ASP A 62 5.12 -8.58 -17.69
C ASP A 62 4.54 -7.67 -16.59
N ASP A 63 3.22 -7.47 -16.64
CA ASP A 63 2.39 -7.02 -15.54
C ASP A 63 2.63 -8.03 -14.44
N LEU A 64 3.40 -7.63 -13.43
CA LEU A 64 3.46 -8.35 -12.17
C LEU A 64 2.02 -8.46 -11.69
N TYR A 65 1.42 -9.62 -11.96
CA TYR A 65 0.03 -9.95 -11.66
C TYR A 65 -0.12 -9.97 -10.15
N ILE A 66 -0.25 -8.78 -9.58
CA ILE A 66 -0.47 -8.60 -8.15
C ILE A 66 -1.86 -9.15 -7.91
N SER A 67 -1.94 -10.17 -7.05
CA SER A 67 -3.22 -10.75 -6.73
C SER A 67 -4.14 -9.68 -6.13
N PRO A 68 -5.47 -9.80 -6.28
CA PRO A 68 -6.41 -8.87 -5.65
C PRO A 68 -6.13 -8.68 -4.15
N GLU A 69 -5.67 -9.72 -3.47
CA GLU A 69 -5.24 -9.68 -2.07
C GLU A 69 -3.98 -8.83 -1.86
N ALA A 70 -2.96 -8.99 -2.71
CA ALA A 70 -1.74 -8.18 -2.66
C ALA A 70 -2.03 -6.69 -2.95
N LYS A 71 -2.98 -6.40 -3.84
CA LYS A 71 -3.45 -5.04 -4.13
C LYS A 71 -4.11 -4.41 -2.90
N VAL A 72 -4.98 -5.18 -2.23
CA VAL A 72 -5.60 -4.76 -0.97
C VAL A 72 -4.58 -4.50 0.12
N MET A 73 -3.56 -5.35 0.27
CA MET A 73 -2.48 -5.13 1.23
C MET A 73 -1.71 -3.85 0.92
N LEU A 74 -1.44 -3.58 -0.35
CA LEU A 74 -0.78 -2.36 -0.79
C LEU A 74 -1.63 -1.11 -0.51
N ASP A 75 -2.93 -1.17 -0.78
CA ASP A 75 -3.87 -0.10 -0.49
C ASP A 75 -4.01 0.15 1.02
N LEU A 76 -4.01 -0.91 1.82
CA LEU A 76 -3.97 -0.82 3.28
C LEU A 76 -2.69 -0.13 3.75
N VAL A 77 -1.52 -0.55 3.27
CA VAL A 77 -0.23 0.08 3.61
C VAL A 77 -0.20 1.54 3.17
N ASN A 78 -0.73 1.87 1.99
CA ASN A 78 -0.82 3.24 1.51
C ASN A 78 -1.75 4.09 2.39
N SER A 79 -2.89 3.55 2.83
CA SER A 79 -3.81 4.23 3.77
C SER A 79 -3.20 4.49 5.15
N LEU A 80 -2.24 3.66 5.57
CA LEU A 80 -1.54 3.79 6.85
C LEU A 80 -0.35 4.74 6.79
N THR A 81 0.21 4.94 5.59
CA THR A 81 1.41 5.75 5.36
C THR A 81 1.09 7.14 4.77
N TYR A 82 -0.08 7.29 4.15
CA TYR A 82 -0.61 8.52 3.56
C TYR A 82 -2.08 8.70 3.99
N ASP A 83 -2.43 9.89 4.49
CA ASP A 83 -3.79 10.23 4.95
C ASP A 83 -4.83 10.36 3.81
N ASN A 84 -4.50 9.92 2.59
CA ASN A 84 -5.38 10.01 1.41
C ASN A 84 -6.07 8.66 1.16
N PHE A 85 -6.76 8.13 2.17
CA PHE A 85 -7.58 6.94 2.04
C PHE A 85 -8.91 7.30 1.40
N ASP A 86 -9.20 6.76 0.21
CA ASP A 86 -10.54 6.80 -0.38
C ASP A 86 -11.29 5.51 -0.01
N PRO A 87 -12.30 5.57 0.87
CA PRO A 87 -13.08 4.39 1.25
C PRO A 87 -13.85 3.78 0.07
N LYS A 88 -14.11 4.55 -1.00
CA LYS A 88 -14.92 4.08 -2.13
C LYS A 88 -14.12 3.26 -3.13
N SER A 89 -12.80 3.46 -3.20
CA SER A 89 -11.91 2.72 -4.10
C SER A 89 -11.33 1.46 -3.46
N PHE A 90 -11.60 1.21 -2.17
CA PHE A 90 -11.00 0.12 -1.42
C PHE A 90 -11.79 -1.19 -1.61
N ASP A 91 -11.11 -2.26 -2.06
CA ASP A 91 -11.73 -3.56 -2.29
C ASP A 91 -11.91 -4.36 -0.99
N TYR A 92 -13.03 -4.07 -0.31
CA TYR A 92 -13.44 -4.80 0.89
C TYR A 92 -13.65 -6.30 0.67
N LYS A 93 -13.99 -6.73 -0.55
CA LYS A 93 -14.25 -8.13 -0.85
C LYS A 93 -12.95 -8.91 -0.93
N ALA A 94 -11.93 -8.35 -1.59
CA ALA A 94 -10.60 -8.95 -1.60
C ALA A 94 -9.97 -8.98 -0.19
N LEU A 95 -10.22 -7.97 0.65
CA LEU A 95 -9.78 -8.01 2.04
C LEU A 95 -10.49 -9.10 2.86
N SER A 96 -11.80 -9.23 2.69
CA SER A 96 -12.57 -10.29 3.34
C SER A 96 -12.11 -11.68 2.89
N ASN A 97 -11.84 -11.86 1.60
CA ASN A 97 -11.31 -13.11 1.05
C ASN A 97 -9.91 -13.42 1.61
N PHE A 98 -9.04 -12.40 1.75
CA PHE A 98 -7.72 -12.56 2.33
C PHE A 98 -7.80 -13.02 3.80
N PHE A 99 -8.63 -12.37 4.62
CA PHE A 99 -8.83 -12.81 6.01
C PHE A 99 -9.61 -14.12 6.16
N ALA A 100 -10.34 -14.55 5.13
CA ALA A 100 -10.98 -15.87 5.11
C ALA A 100 -9.98 -17.02 4.84
N GLN A 101 -8.74 -16.73 4.47
CA GLN A 101 -7.70 -17.74 4.31
C GLN A 101 -7.35 -18.35 5.68
N ARG A 102 -7.44 -19.69 5.79
CA ARG A 102 -7.14 -20.41 7.04
C ARG A 102 -5.67 -20.35 7.45
N THR A 103 -4.77 -20.04 6.50
CA THR A 103 -3.34 -20.00 6.73
C THR A 103 -2.71 -19.04 5.74
N ILE A 104 -1.93 -18.09 6.24
CA ILE A 104 -1.15 -17.15 5.43
C ILE A 104 0.32 -17.56 5.59
N MET A 105 0.97 -17.87 4.49
CA MET A 105 2.40 -18.19 4.48
C MET A 105 3.22 -16.91 4.59
N ILE A 106 4.02 -16.80 5.64
CA ILE A 106 4.92 -15.67 5.88
C ILE A 106 6.38 -16.15 5.87
N PRO A 107 7.33 -15.34 5.35
CA PRO A 107 8.75 -15.67 5.43
C PRO A 107 9.21 -15.83 6.88
N ASN A 108 10.13 -16.77 7.13
CA ASN A 108 10.66 -17.04 8.47
C ASN A 108 11.32 -15.80 9.11
N GLU A 109 11.83 -14.88 8.28
CA GLU A 109 12.43 -13.62 8.74
C GLU A 109 11.42 -12.71 9.47
N TRP A 110 10.11 -12.93 9.26
CA TRP A 110 9.05 -12.12 9.84
C TRP A 110 8.59 -12.65 11.20
N ALA A 111 8.91 -13.91 11.53
CA ALA A 111 8.57 -14.53 12.81
C ALA A 111 8.93 -13.68 14.05
N PRO A 112 10.15 -13.10 14.18
CA PRO A 112 10.47 -12.25 15.33
C PRO A 112 9.73 -10.91 15.34
N LEU A 113 9.19 -10.47 14.21
CA LEU A 113 8.46 -9.21 14.06
C LEU A 113 6.94 -9.40 14.12
N MET A 114 6.44 -10.64 14.24
CA MET A 114 5.02 -10.92 14.17
C MET A 114 4.20 -10.19 15.22
N GLY A 115 4.73 -10.01 16.43
CA GLY A 115 4.04 -9.22 17.46
C GLY A 115 3.80 -7.76 17.04
N GLU A 116 4.80 -7.12 16.44
CA GLU A 116 4.69 -5.73 15.95
C GLU A 116 3.77 -5.64 14.73
N ILE A 117 3.87 -6.61 13.82
CA ILE A 117 3.03 -6.69 12.61
C ILE A 117 1.56 -6.87 13.01
N SER A 118 1.25 -7.80 13.91
CA SER A 118 -0.11 -8.06 14.42
C SER A 118 -0.72 -6.82 15.06
N GLU A 119 0.06 -6.11 15.88
CA GLU A 119 -0.42 -4.89 16.55
C GLU A 119 -0.68 -3.75 15.56
N LEU A 120 0.20 -3.57 14.57
CA LEU A 120 0.00 -2.60 13.51
C LEU A 120 -1.27 -2.92 12.71
N VAL A 121 -1.48 -4.17 12.31
CA VAL A 121 -2.68 -4.61 11.58
C VAL A 121 -3.93 -4.35 12.42
N ARG A 122 -3.91 -4.68 13.71
CA ARG A 122 -5.02 -4.45 14.63
C ARG A 122 -5.38 -2.97 14.78
N ILE A 123 -4.39 -2.10 14.97
CA ILE A 123 -4.60 -0.63 15.04
C ILE A 123 -5.18 -0.10 13.73
N SER A 124 -4.74 -0.67 12.62
CA SER A 124 -5.16 -0.28 11.27
C SER A 124 -6.61 -0.65 11.00
N LEU A 125 -7.02 -1.86 11.38
CA LEU A 125 -8.38 -2.35 11.15
C LEU A 125 -9.42 -1.62 12.01
N LYS A 126 -9.06 -1.15 13.21
CA LYS A 126 -9.91 -0.25 14.01
C LYS A 126 -10.28 1.07 13.31
N ARG A 127 -9.49 1.50 12.32
CA ARG A 127 -9.78 2.70 11.54
C ARG A 127 -10.81 2.44 10.43
N ILE A 128 -11.15 1.17 10.19
CA ILE A 128 -12.08 0.74 9.16
C ILE A 128 -13.35 0.22 9.86
N PRO A 129 -14.44 1.00 9.91
CA PRO A 129 -15.63 0.67 10.71
C PRO A 129 -16.29 -0.68 10.37
N ARG A 130 -16.02 -1.23 9.18
CA ARG A 130 -16.57 -2.52 8.70
C ARG A 130 -15.78 -3.75 9.11
N LEU A 131 -14.61 -3.59 9.75
CA LEU A 131 -13.68 -4.68 10.05
C LEU A 131 -13.32 -4.75 11.54
N ASP A 132 -14.06 -4.02 12.39
CA ASP A 132 -13.84 -3.96 13.83
C ASP A 132 -14.08 -5.32 14.53
N GLU A 133 -14.68 -6.29 13.83
CA GLU A 133 -15.00 -7.63 14.32
C GLU A 133 -13.94 -8.70 13.97
N ILE A 134 -12.83 -8.36 13.31
CA ILE A 134 -11.80 -9.34 12.95
C ILE A 134 -10.85 -9.58 14.14
N GLU A 135 -11.03 -10.70 14.84
CA GLU A 135 -10.13 -11.16 15.90
C GLU A 135 -8.96 -11.99 15.35
N PHE A 136 -7.75 -11.46 15.48
CA PHE A 136 -6.51 -12.18 15.20
C PHE A 136 -6.24 -13.18 16.32
N HIS A 137 -6.35 -14.46 16.00
CA HIS A 137 -5.94 -15.53 16.90
C HIS A 137 -4.51 -15.95 16.55
N GLU A 138 -3.57 -15.74 17.46
CA GLU A 138 -2.23 -16.31 17.34
C GLU A 138 -2.35 -17.83 17.48
N ILE A 139 -2.14 -18.55 16.37
CA ILE A 139 -1.98 -20.00 16.43
C ILE A 139 -0.56 -20.26 16.95
N GLN A 140 -0.45 -20.56 18.24
CA GLN A 140 0.79 -21.08 18.81
C GLN A 140 0.99 -22.52 18.32
N TYR A 141 2.12 -22.75 17.64
CA TYR A 141 2.62 -24.09 17.31
C TYR A 141 3.48 -24.63 18.45
#